data_AF-A0A8H4J5U3-F1
#
_entry.id   AF-A0A8H4J5U3-F1
#
_cell.length_a   1.000
_cell.length_b   1.000
_cell.length_c   1.000
_cell.angle_alpha   90.00
_cell.angle_beta   90.00
_cell.angle_gamma   90.00
#
_symmetry.space_group_name_H-M   'P 1'
#
loop_
_entity.id
_entity.type
_entity.pdbx_description
1 polymer ?
#
loop_
_entity_poly.entity_id
_entity_poly.type
_entity_poly.pdbx_seq_one_letter_code
_entity_poly.pdbx_strand_id
1 'polypeptide(L)'
;MVHTIKAPKSSTDEELRTLHFDCEIKPGPQTETRASPPKHTIAVIVDISPAGGALKIHVASDNNWGNVYVGMVGMDEGVESLFIVPWEEEWYYRSIGSVTLKYAVKK
;
A
#
# COMPACT_ATOMS: atom_id res chain seq x y z
N MET A 1 0.06 -14.08 3.84
CA MET A 1 0.21 -12.98 4.80
C MET A 1 1.16 -11.99 4.17
N VAL A 2 0.76 -10.73 4.04
CA VAL A 2 1.61 -9.68 3.47
C VAL A 2 2.62 -9.26 4.52
N HIS A 3 3.91 -9.27 4.18
CA HIS A 3 4.93 -8.68 5.04
C HIS A 3 4.88 -7.16 4.93
N THR A 4 4.64 -6.48 6.04
CA THR A 4 4.60 -5.01 6.10
C THR A 4 5.81 -4.49 6.86
N ILE A 5 6.36 -3.38 6.40
CA ILE A 5 7.44 -2.66 7.10
C ILE A 5 6.80 -1.42 7.75
N LYS A 6 7.04 -1.21 9.04
CA LYS A 6 6.55 -0.05 9.79
C LYS A 6 7.58 1.07 9.76
N ALA A 7 7.13 2.29 9.50
CA ALA A 7 7.92 3.52 9.61
C ALA A 7 7.17 4.58 10.43
N PRO A 8 7.87 5.52 11.09
CA PRO A 8 7.24 6.66 11.75
C PRO A 8 6.38 7.48 10.79
N LYS A 9 5.23 7.98 11.23
CA LYS A 9 4.36 8.82 10.39
C LYS A 9 4.99 10.15 9.96
N SER A 10 5.98 10.61 10.70
CA SER A 10 6.79 11.78 10.35
C SER A 10 7.81 11.52 9.25
N SER A 11 7.97 10.28 8.77
CA SER A 11 8.97 9.94 7.77
C SER A 11 8.73 10.69 6.46
N THR A 12 9.77 11.37 6.02
CA THR A 12 9.80 12.12 4.77
C THR A 12 9.98 11.19 3.56
N ASP A 13 9.61 11.67 2.36
CA ASP A 13 9.83 10.91 1.13
C ASP A 13 11.31 10.60 0.88
N GLU A 14 12.23 11.42 1.42
CA GLU A 14 13.68 11.19 1.34
C GLU A 14 14.12 10.03 2.25
N GLU A 15 13.62 9.98 3.49
CA GLU A 15 13.89 8.87 4.41
C GLU A 15 13.31 7.55 3.87
N LEU A 16 12.14 7.58 3.22
CA LEU A 16 11.52 6.39 2.61
C LEU A 16 12.31 5.85 1.41
N ARG A 17 13.11 6.68 0.72
CA ARG A 17 14.00 6.25 -0.38
C ARG A 17 15.22 5.49 0.11
N THR A 18 15.64 5.68 1.36
CA THR A 18 16.83 5.02 1.92
C THR A 18 16.68 3.50 2.10
N LEU A 19 15.49 2.94 1.85
CA LEU A 19 15.22 1.51 1.76
C LEU A 19 15.89 0.80 0.56
N HIS A 20 16.91 1.42 -0.07
CA HIS A 20 17.74 0.87 -1.15
C HIS A 20 17.03 0.65 -2.50
N PHE A 21 15.99 1.43 -2.78
CA PHE A 21 15.32 1.38 -4.06
C PHE A 21 15.52 2.71 -4.79
N ASP A 22 16.19 2.70 -5.95
CA ASP A 22 16.20 3.86 -6.85
C ASP A 22 14.77 4.06 -7.42
N CYS A 23 13.95 4.76 -6.64
CA CYS A 23 12.53 4.90 -6.87
C CYS A 23 12.06 6.35 -6.76
N GLU A 24 10.97 6.62 -7.45
CA GLU A 24 10.21 7.86 -7.37
C GLU A 24 8.96 7.62 -6.52
N ILE A 25 8.65 8.55 -5.62
CA ILE A 25 7.43 8.50 -4.83
C ILE A 25 6.32 9.24 -5.58
N LYS A 26 5.24 8.53 -5.91
CA LYS A 26 4.07 9.08 -6.62
C LYS A 26 2.83 9.08 -5.71
N PRO A 27 1.96 10.09 -5.82
CA PRO A 27 0.70 10.08 -5.07
C PRO A 27 -0.22 8.96 -5.57
N GLY A 28 -0.88 8.28 -4.64
CA GLY A 28 -1.97 7.35 -4.91
C GLY A 28 -3.35 8.00 -4.79
N PRO A 29 -4.43 7.26 -5.11
CA PRO A 29 -5.79 7.73 -4.96
C PRO A 29 -6.10 8.01 -3.49
N GLN A 30 -6.78 9.12 -3.28
CA GLN A 30 -7.18 9.63 -1.95
C GLN A 30 -8.61 9.24 -1.59
N THR A 31 -9.28 8.47 -2.46
CA THR A 31 -10.65 8.03 -2.29
C THR A 31 -10.71 6.51 -2.18
N GLU A 32 -11.76 6.03 -1.51
CA GLU A 32 -12.07 4.60 -1.43
C GLU A 32 -12.32 4.04 -2.83
N THR A 33 -11.43 3.20 -3.31
CA THR A 33 -11.56 2.62 -4.63
C THR A 33 -10.81 1.31 -4.75
N ARG A 34 -11.24 0.50 -5.72
CA ARG A 34 -10.42 -0.60 -6.23
C ARG A 34 -9.42 0.00 -7.22
N ALA A 35 -8.14 -0.18 -6.96
CA ALA A 35 -7.09 0.30 -7.84
C ALA A 35 -5.92 -0.68 -7.91
N SER A 36 -5.16 -0.55 -8.98
CA SER A 36 -3.83 -1.15 -9.13
C SER A 36 -2.82 -0.01 -9.16
N PRO A 37 -1.67 -0.13 -8.46
CA PRO A 37 -0.60 0.84 -8.59
C PRO A 37 -0.10 0.96 -10.04
N PRO A 38 0.60 2.06 -10.39
CA PRO A 38 1.30 2.21 -11.66
C PRO A 38 2.25 1.04 -11.93
N LYS A 39 2.54 0.79 -13.22
CA LYS A 39 3.57 -0.19 -13.62
C LYS A 39 4.91 0.10 -12.92
N HIS A 40 5.65 -0.96 -12.62
CA HIS A 40 6.94 -0.90 -11.91
C HIS A 40 6.87 -0.36 -10.47
N THR A 41 5.68 -0.38 -9.87
CA THR A 41 5.54 -0.16 -8.42
C THR A 41 6.19 -1.31 -7.68
N ILE A 42 7.13 -0.99 -6.79
CA ILE A 42 7.85 -1.94 -5.95
C ILE A 42 7.28 -1.99 -4.53
N ALA A 43 6.62 -0.92 -4.09
CA ALA A 43 5.93 -0.86 -2.82
C ALA A 43 4.79 0.16 -2.82
N VAL A 44 3.75 -0.14 -2.05
CA VAL A 44 2.67 0.79 -1.71
C VAL A 44 2.90 1.28 -0.28
N ILE A 45 2.96 2.59 -0.10
CA ILE A 45 3.08 3.25 1.18
C ILE A 45 1.67 3.65 1.62
N VAL A 46 1.28 3.21 2.81
CA VAL A 46 -0.06 3.31 3.36
C VAL A 46 0.00 4.14 4.64
N ASP A 47 -0.69 5.28 4.62
CA ASP A 47 -0.94 6.09 5.80
C ASP A 47 -2.42 5.97 6.17
N ILE A 48 -2.70 5.39 7.34
CA ILE A 48 -4.05 5.27 7.86
C ILE A 48 -4.32 6.48 8.75
N SER A 49 -5.39 7.22 8.45
CA SER A 49 -5.77 8.36 9.26
C SER A 49 -6.33 7.91 10.62
N PRO A 50 -6.35 8.80 11.63
CA PRO A 50 -7.00 8.53 12.92
C PRO A 50 -8.49 8.22 12.83
N ALA A 51 -9.16 8.68 11.76
CA ALA A 51 -10.56 8.37 11.50
C ALA A 51 -10.76 6.90 11.04
N GLY A 52 -9.67 6.17 10.84
CA GLY A 52 -9.66 4.76 10.51
C GLY A 52 -9.67 4.47 9.01
N GLY A 53 -9.40 3.21 8.69
CA GLY A 53 -9.39 2.71 7.32
C GLY A 53 -8.65 1.38 7.19
N ALA A 54 -8.70 0.83 6.00
CA ALA A 54 -7.95 -0.36 5.64
C ALA A 54 -7.60 -0.41 4.16
N LEU A 55 -6.47 -1.01 3.86
CA LEU A 55 -6.07 -1.43 2.53
C LEU A 55 -6.17 -2.95 2.45
N LYS A 56 -7.07 -3.49 1.63
CA LYS A 56 -7.19 -4.95 1.41
C LYS A 56 -6.57 -5.33 0.08
N ILE A 57 -5.66 -6.30 0.09
CA ILE A 57 -4.83 -6.69 -1.05
C ILE A 57 -5.28 -8.04 -1.58
N HIS A 58 -5.39 -8.14 -2.89
CA HIS A 58 -5.92 -9.29 -3.60
C HIS A 58 -5.08 -9.59 -4.85
N VAL A 59 -5.08 -10.84 -5.27
CA VAL A 59 -4.59 -11.30 -6.58
C VAL A 59 -5.79 -11.59 -7.46
N ALA A 60 -5.76 -11.09 -8.70
CA ALA A 60 -6.71 -11.54 -9.72
C ALA A 60 -6.42 -13.01 -10.03
N SER A 61 -7.43 -13.87 -9.96
CA SER A 61 -7.28 -15.27 -10.32
C SER A 61 -8.25 -15.60 -11.45
N ASP A 62 -7.73 -16.31 -12.46
CA ASP A 62 -8.52 -16.78 -13.60
C ASP A 62 -9.36 -18.03 -13.25
N ASN A 63 -9.37 -18.45 -11.99
CA ASN A 63 -10.17 -19.59 -11.55
C ASN A 63 -11.57 -19.17 -11.08
N ASN A 64 -12.49 -20.14 -11.06
CA ASN A 64 -13.89 -19.93 -10.65
C ASN A 64 -14.07 -19.55 -9.17
N TRP A 65 -13.00 -19.45 -8.37
CA TRP A 65 -13.07 -19.03 -6.97
C TRP A 65 -12.99 -17.51 -6.80
N GLY A 66 -12.80 -16.76 -7.89
CA GLY A 66 -12.73 -15.30 -7.86
C GLY A 66 -11.41 -14.78 -7.31
N ASN A 67 -11.38 -13.53 -6.87
CA ASN A 67 -10.14 -12.89 -6.45
C ASN A 67 -9.61 -13.47 -5.13
N VAL A 68 -8.32 -13.78 -5.08
CA VAL A 68 -7.68 -14.39 -3.91
C VAL A 68 -7.22 -13.31 -2.95
N TYR A 69 -7.64 -13.39 -1.69
CA TYR A 69 -7.19 -12.47 -0.64
C TYR A 69 -5.74 -12.76 -0.23
N VAL A 70 -4.90 -11.71 -0.24
CA VAL A 70 -3.47 -11.81 0.08
C VAL A 70 -3.18 -11.33 1.51
N GLY A 71 -3.82 -10.22 1.90
CA GLY A 71 -3.63 -9.60 3.20
C GLY A 71 -4.29 -8.23 3.32
N MET A 72 -4.09 -7.58 4.46
CA MET A 72 -4.61 -6.25 4.72
C MET A 72 -3.66 -5.43 5.60
N VAL A 73 -3.76 -4.11 5.46
CA VAL A 73 -3.23 -3.12 6.42
C VAL A 73 -4.43 -2.37 6.98
N GLY A 74 -4.58 -2.31 8.29
CA GLY A 74 -5.75 -1.71 8.95
C GLY A 74 -5.38 -0.89 10.18
N MET A 75 -6.35 -0.15 10.73
CA MET A 75 -6.15 0.72 11.90
C MET A 75 -5.52 -0.02 13.09
N ASP A 76 -5.89 -1.29 13.30
CA ASP A 76 -5.37 -2.14 14.37
C ASP A 76 -3.85 -2.39 14.25
N GLU A 77 -3.24 -2.12 13.09
CA GLU A 77 -1.81 -2.29 12.90
C GLU A 77 -0.99 -1.10 13.46
N GLY A 78 -1.62 0.05 13.74
CA GLY A 78 -1.01 1.21 14.41
C GLY A 78 -1.31 2.56 13.74
N VAL A 79 -2.09 3.42 14.39
CA VAL A 79 -2.57 4.74 13.89
C VAL A 79 -1.45 5.78 13.71
N GLU A 80 -0.29 5.54 14.32
CA GLU A 80 0.89 6.43 14.32
C GLU A 80 2.00 5.94 13.37
N SER A 81 1.73 4.90 12.58
CA SER A 81 2.71 4.29 11.68
C SER A 81 2.33 4.48 10.21
N LEU A 82 3.35 4.66 9.38
CA LEU A 82 3.28 4.39 7.95
C LEU A 82 3.60 2.94 7.70
N PHE A 83 2.87 2.32 6.79
CA PHE A 83 3.10 0.93 6.38
C PHE A 83 3.63 0.90 4.97
N ILE A 84 4.74 0.22 4.77
CA ILE A 84 5.32 0.00 3.46
C ILE A 84 5.05 -1.45 3.11
N VAL A 85 4.29 -1.64 2.05
CA VAL A 85 3.87 -2.94 1.56
C VAL A 85 4.62 -3.22 0.27
N PRO A 86 5.58 -4.17 0.26
CA PRO A 86 6.17 -4.66 -0.98
C PRO A 86 5.06 -5.09 -1.95
N TRP A 87 5.21 -4.74 -3.22
CA TRP A 87 4.15 -4.89 -4.20
C TRP A 87 4.54 -5.85 -5.33
N GLU A 88 3.60 -6.71 -5.70
CA GLU A 88 3.72 -7.63 -6.83
C GLU A 88 2.79 -7.20 -7.96
N GLU A 89 3.20 -7.34 -9.22
CA GLU A 89 2.47 -6.78 -10.37
C GLU A 89 1.04 -7.32 -10.53
N GLU A 90 0.78 -8.55 -10.09
CA GLU A 90 -0.54 -9.19 -10.17
C GLU A 90 -1.51 -8.74 -9.08
N TRP A 91 -1.02 -7.96 -8.11
CA TRP A 91 -1.82 -7.52 -6.98
C TRP A 91 -2.64 -6.28 -7.34
N TYR A 92 -3.85 -6.24 -6.80
CA TYR A 92 -4.66 -5.04 -6.75
C TYR A 92 -5.16 -4.85 -5.31
N TYR A 93 -5.58 -3.63 -4.97
CA TYR A 93 -6.12 -3.36 -3.65
C TYR A 93 -7.51 -2.73 -3.71
N ARG A 94 -8.15 -2.73 -2.55
CA ARG A 94 -9.32 -1.91 -2.24
C ARG A 94 -9.03 -1.11 -0.98
N SER A 95 -9.09 0.21 -1.08
CA SER A 95 -9.08 1.11 0.08
C SER A 95 -10.49 1.27 0.64
N ILE A 96 -10.59 1.36 1.97
CA ILE A 96 -11.83 1.59 2.74
C ILE A 96 -11.47 2.58 3.85
N GLY A 97 -12.35 3.53 4.15
CA GLY A 97 -12.11 4.61 5.10
C GLY A 97 -11.10 5.65 4.59
N SER A 98 -10.53 6.38 5.55
CA SER A 98 -9.60 7.47 5.30
C SER A 98 -8.17 6.93 5.25
N VAL A 99 -7.74 6.53 4.05
CA VAL A 99 -6.38 6.02 3.80
C VAL A 99 -5.72 6.89 2.73
N THR A 100 -4.52 7.39 3.04
CA THR A 100 -3.67 8.09 2.08
C THR A 100 -2.64 7.10 1.54
N LEU A 101 -2.56 7.02 0.21
CA LEU A 101 -1.65 6.11 -0.46
C LEU A 101 -0.56 6.88 -1.23
N LYS A 102 0.65 6.34 -1.21
CA LYS A 102 1.73 6.70 -2.12
C LYS A 102 2.33 5.43 -2.72
N TYR A 103 3.01 5.57 -3.85
CA TYR A 103 3.66 4.47 -4.55
C TYR A 103 5.14 4.73 -4.66
N ALA A 104 5.97 3.76 -4.29
CA ALA A 104 7.37 3.73 -4.68
C ALA A 104 7.44 3.05 -6.04
N VAL A 105 7.77 3.81 -7.09
CA VAL A 105 7.86 3.33 -8.47
C VAL A 105 9.32 3.32 -8.88
N LYS A 106 9.81 2.19 -9.39
CA LYS A 106 11.19 2.10 -9.89
C LYS A 106 11.39 3.10 -11.03
N LYS A 107 12.54 3.78 -11.03
CA LYS A 107 12.93 4.64 -12.16
C LYS A 107 13.28 3.83 -13.41
#